data_AF-A0A2P6TWT3-F1
#
_entry.id   AF-A0A2P6TWT3-F1
#
_cell.length_a   1.000
_cell.length_b   1.000
_cell.length_c   1.000
_cell.angle_alpha   90.00
_cell.angle_beta   90.00
_cell.angle_gamma   90.00
#
_symmetry.space_group_name_H-M   'P 1'
#
loop_
_entity.id
_entity.type
_entity.pdbx_description
1 polymer ?
#
loop_
_entity_poly.entity_id
_entity_poly.type
_entity_poly.pdbx_seq_one_letter_code
_entity_poly.pdbx_strand_id
1 'polypeptide(L)' 'MRQSAGLLFRACQVLETVKKSTGGRAWQKPWGFSGFTKTQTRNRQKQIKQEQDVMAALRQAEAGEGAAAAAAGKPRQ' A
#
# COMPACT_ATOMS: atom_id res chain seq x y z
N MET A 1 -14.33 -14.42 21.80
CA MET A 1 -14.14 -12.98 22.09
C MET A 1 -12.91 -12.66 22.99
N ARG A 2 -11.84 -13.48 23.04
CA ARG A 2 -10.66 -13.21 23.90
C ARG A 2 -9.43 -12.65 23.17
N GLN A 3 -9.37 -12.75 21.83
CA GLN A 3 -8.21 -12.31 21.05
C GLN A 3 -8.07 -10.78 20.97
N SER A 4 -9.19 -10.05 21.01
CA SER A 4 -9.22 -8.59 20.90
C SER A 4 -8.58 -7.88 22.10
N ALA A 5 -8.73 -8.44 23.31
CA ALA A 5 -8.18 -7.86 24.54
C ALA A 5 -6.65 -7.98 24.61
N GLY A 6 -6.08 -9.09 24.14
CA GLY A 6 -4.63 -9.29 24.10
C GLY A 6 -3.92 -8.38 23.09
N LEU A 7 -4.58 -8.08 21.97
CA LEU A 7 -4.08 -7.14 20.95
C LEU A 7 -4.04 -5.71 21.46
N LEU A 8 -5.08 -5.28 22.19
CA LEU A 8 -5.14 -3.95 22.80
C LEU A 8 -4.04 -3.78 23.86
N PHE A 9 -3.81 -4.80 24.69
CA PHE A 9 -2.75 -4.77 25.70
C PHE A 9 -1.35 -4.65 25.08
N ARG A 10 -1.08 -5.41 24.01
CA ARG A 10 0.19 -5.28 23.26
C ARG A 10 0.34 -3.93 22.57
N ALA A 11 -0.73 -3.40 21.99
CA ALA A 11 -0.72 -2.07 21.36
C ALA A 11 -0.39 -0.98 22.39
N CYS A 12 -1.00 -1.03 23.58
CA CYS A 12 -0.71 -0.10 24.68
C CYS A 12 0.75 -0.19 25.14
N GLN A 13 1.30 -1.40 25.29
CA GLN A 13 2.72 -1.58 25.65
C GLN A 13 3.66 -0.99 24.60
N VAL A 14 3.39 -1.21 23.31
CA VAL A 14 4.20 -0.62 22.23
C VAL A 14 4.14 0.91 22.30
N LEU A 15 2.96 1.49 22.52
CA LEU A 15 2.79 2.93 22.67
C LEU A 15 3.57 3.50 23.86
N GLU A 16 3.51 2.84 25.03
CA GLU A 16 4.28 3.29 26.20
C GLU A 16 5.79 3.15 26.00
N THR A 17 6.23 2.08 25.35
CA THR A 17 7.65 1.82 25.08
C THR A 17 8.20 2.83 24.08
N VAL A 18 7.44 3.14 23.03
CA VAL A 18 7.76 4.21 22.08
C VAL A 18 7.77 5.57 22.79
N LYS A 19 6.77 5.87 23.63
CA LYS A 19 6.69 7.13 24.39
C LYS A 19 7.89 7.33 25.31
N LYS A 20 8.32 6.29 26.03
CA LYS A 20 9.50 6.34 26.93
C LYS A 20 10.82 6.44 26.15
N SER A 21 10.99 5.69 25.07
CA SER A 21 12.25 5.64 24.31
C SER A 21 12.46 6.87 23.41
N THR A 22 11.38 7.51 22.95
CA THR A 22 11.46 8.67 22.04
C THR A 22 10.95 9.97 22.66
N GLY A 23 10.63 9.98 23.96
CA GLY A 23 10.13 11.16 24.67
C GLY A 23 8.83 11.74 24.12
N GLY A 24 8.01 10.92 23.45
CA GLY A 24 6.82 11.39 22.73
C GLY A 24 7.10 12.12 21.41
N ARG A 25 8.36 12.15 20.94
CA ARG A 25 8.79 12.84 19.71
C ARG A 25 9.06 11.92 18.52
N ALA A 26 8.84 10.61 18.62
CA ALA A 26 9.05 9.66 17.50
C ALA A 26 8.38 10.07 16.18
N TRP A 27 7.28 10.82 16.27
CA TRP A 27 6.49 11.28 15.13
C TRP A 27 6.71 12.76 14.78
N GLN A 28 7.59 13.45 15.51
CA GLN A 28 8.01 14.79 15.09
C GLN A 28 9.03 14.62 13.97
N LYS A 29 8.60 14.94 12.75
CA LYS A 29 9.55 15.19 11.66
C LYS A 29 10.56 16.21 12.19
N PRO A 30 11.88 15.96 12.07
CA PRO A 30 12.88 16.88 12.58
C PRO A 30 12.62 18.26 11.98
N TRP A 31 12.64 19.29 12.83
CA TRP A 31 12.60 20.67 12.39
C TRP A 31 13.71 20.86 11.34
N GLY A 32 13.34 21.22 10.11
CA GLY A 32 14.27 21.25 8.98
C GLY A 32 14.28 19.99 8.09
N PHE A 33 13.23 19.15 8.09
CA PHE A 33 13.07 18.09 7.09
C PHE A 33 13.13 18.67 5.66
N SER A 34 14.28 18.53 5.00
CA SER A 34 14.61 19.17 3.73
C SER A 34 14.11 18.39 2.49
N GLY A 35 13.29 17.36 2.70
CA GLY A 35 12.70 16.54 1.64
C GLY A 35 13.04 15.07 1.77
N PHE A 36 12.54 14.29 0.81
CA PHE A 36 12.81 12.85 0.75
C PHE A 36 14.29 12.58 0.44
N THR A 37 14.86 11.57 1.09
CA THR A 37 16.21 11.14 0.75
C THR A 37 16.23 10.55 -0.66
N LYS A 38 17.39 10.57 -1.32
CA LYS A 38 17.56 9.97 -2.68
C LYS A 38 17.04 8.52 -2.73
N THR A 39 17.25 7.76 -1.66
CA THR A 39 16.77 6.38 -1.53
C THR A 39 15.25 6.30 -1.43
N GLN A 40 14.63 7.17 -0.62
CA GLN A 40 13.16 7.24 -0.52
C GLN A 40 12.54 7.63 -1.86
N THR A 41 13.11 8.59 -2.58
CA THR A 41 12.64 8.98 -3.92
C THR A 41 12.76 7.82 -4.92
N ARG A 42 13.89 7.10 -4.93
CA ARG A 42 14.09 5.92 -5.79
C ARG A 42 13.08 4.81 -5.45
N ASN A 43 12.80 4.56 -4.18
CA ASN A 43 11.82 3.57 -3.77
C ASN A 43 10.41 3.98 -4.19
N ARG A 44 10.07 5.27 -4.07
CA ARG A 44 8.79 5.80 -4.54
C ARG A 44 8.62 5.64 -6.05
N GLN A 45 9.67 5.92 -6.82
CA GLN A 45 9.65 5.71 -8.28
C GLN A 45 9.43 4.23 -8.65
N LYS A 46 10.07 3.30 -7.93
CA LYS A 46 9.85 1.86 -8.12
C LYS A 46 8.39 1.46 -7.85
N GLN A 47 7.79 1.96 -6.76
CA GLN A 47 6.38 1.71 -6.46
C GLN A 47 5.45 2.25 -7.55
N ILE A 48 5.66 3.48 -8.00
CA ILE A 48 4.85 4.07 -9.07
C ILE A 48 4.92 3.23 -10.33
N LYS A 49 6.11 2.74 -10.70
CA LYS A 49 6.27 1.86 -11.86
C LYS A 49 5.49 0.54 -11.69
N GLN A 50 5.56 -0.08 -10.51
CA GLN A 50 4.80 -1.30 -10.24
C GLN A 50 3.29 -1.07 -10.33
N GLU A 51 2.79 0.05 -9.80
CA GLU A 51 1.38 0.43 -9.90
C GLU A 51 0.95 0.61 -11.37
N GLN A 52 1.80 1.26 -12.18
CA GLN A 52 1.56 1.42 -13.62
C GLN A 52 1.52 0.08 -14.37
N ASP A 53 2.46 -0.82 -14.07
CA ASP A 53 2.54 -2.15 -14.69
C ASP A 53 1.29 -2.98 -14.35
N VAL A 54 0.83 -2.95 -13.09
CA VAL A 54 -0.40 -3.61 -12.66
C VAL A 54 -1.63 -3.01 -13.37
N MET A 55 -1.73 -1.69 -13.42
CA MET A 55 -2.84 -1.01 -14.11
C MET A 55 -2.85 -1.27 -15.62
N ALA A 56 -1.68 -1.49 -16.23
CA ALA A 56 -1.58 -1.88 -17.63
C ALA A 56 -2.04 -3.33 -17.83
N ALA A 57 -1.62 -4.26 -16.97
CA ALA A 57 -2.04 -5.65 -17.01
C ALA A 57 -3.57 -5.79 -16.82
N LEU A 58 -4.15 -5.04 -15.88
CA LEU A 58 -5.61 -5.01 -15.67
C LEU A 58 -6.37 -4.51 -16.90
N ARG A 59 -5.88 -3.43 -17.54
CA ARG A 59 -6.48 -2.93 -18.80
C ARG A 59 -6.39 -3.93 -19.94
N GLN A 60 -5.28 -4.68 -20.03
CA GLN A 60 -5.13 -5.74 -21.03
C GLN A 60 -6.08 -6.91 -20.77
N ALA A 61 -6.25 -7.31 -19.51
CA ALA A 61 -7.20 -8.35 -19.11
C ALA A 61 -8.65 -7.94 -19.44
N GLU A 62 -9.03 -6.70 -19.12
CA GLU A 62 -10.36 -6.15 -19.45
C GLU A 62 -10.61 -6.13 -20.96
N ALA A 63 -9.62 -5.72 -21.77
CA ALA A 63 -9.73 -5.75 -23.23
C ALA A 63 -9.83 -7.18 -23.79
N GLY A 64 -9.17 -8.16 -23.16
CA GLY A 64 -9.25 -9.57 -23.52
C GLY A 64 -10.60 -10.21 -23.18
N GLU A 65 -11.17 -9.87 -22.03
CA GLU A 65 -12.51 -10.35 -21.62
C GLU A 65 -13.63 -9.74 -22.50
N GLY A 66 -13.50 -8.48 -22.91
CA GLY A 66 -14.42 -7.86 -23.87
C GLY A 66 -14.43 -8.54 -25.26
N ALA A 67 -13.26 -9.00 -25.73
CA ALA A 67 -13.13 -9.73 -27.00
C ALA A 67 -13.72 -11.16 -26.91
N ALA A 68 -13.56 -11.83 -25.76
CA ALA A 68 -14.15 -13.15 -25.51
C ALA A 68 -15.68 -13.09 -25.40
N ALA A 69 -16.23 -12.06 -24.76
CA ALA A 69 -17.68 -11.83 -24.68
C ALA A 69 -18.31 -11.53 -26.05
N ALA A 70 -17.61 -10.77 -26.91
CA ALA A 70 -18.08 -10.48 -28.27
C ALA A 70 -18.03 -11.71 -29.20
N ALA A 71 -17.10 -12.64 -28.99
CA ALA A 71 -16.99 -13.88 -29.77
C ALA A 71 -18.03 -14.94 -29.36
N ALA A 72 -18.42 -14.98 -28.08
CA ALA A 72 -19.44 -15.90 -27.56
C ALA A 72 -20.88 -15.47 -27.90
N GLY A 73 -21.10 -14.23 -28.34
CA GLY A 73 -22.41 -13.65 -28.66
C GLY A 73 -22.93 -13.88 -30.08
N LYS A 74 -22.25 -14.66 -30.94
CA LYS A 74 -22.79 -15.02 -32.26
C LYS A 74 -23.75 -16.21 -32.14
N PRO A 75 -25.08 -16.05 -32.31
CA PRO A 75 -25.96 -17.19 -32.46
C PRO A 75 -25.58 -17.93 -33.75
N ARG A 76 -25.30 -19.23 -33.65
CA ARG A 76 -25.23 -20.13 -34.80
C ARG A 76 -26.60 -20.10 -35.48
N GLN A 77 -26.64 -19.57 -36.71
CA GLN A 77 -27.74 -19.84 -37.64
C GLN A 77 -27.66 -21.29 -38.14
#